data_AF-A0A2H9PNJ6-F1
#
_entry.id   AF-A0A2H9PNJ6-F1
#
_cell.length_a   1.000
_cell.length_b   1.000
_cell.length_c   1.000
_cell.angle_alpha   90.00
_cell.angle_beta   90.00
_cell.angle_gamma   90.00
#
_symmetry.space_group_name_H-M   'P 1'
#
loop_
_entity.id
_entity.type
_entity.pdbx_description
1 polymer ?
#
loop_
_entity_poly.entity_id
_entity_poly.type
_entity_poly.pdbx_seq_one_letter_code
_entity_poly.pdbx_strand_id
1 'polypeptide(L)'
;MVEDVALVWLKQAERDLKSANNSYKSKDYYVTALLCQQAAEKALKYLYICNNNKLIRTHDLVQLAKEIKAPLEIIKNCSTLNPIYVEVRYPEDTDLPADKVDNKIALHLLKKTEEVIVWVRKQN
;
A
#
# COMPACT_ATOMS: atom_id res chain seq x y z
N MET A 1 3.17 16.78 18.50
CA MET A 1 4.35 15.88 18.50
C MET A 1 4.06 14.49 17.93
N VAL A 2 3.07 13.72 18.42
CA VAL A 2 2.76 12.39 17.84
C VAL A 2 1.85 12.49 16.61
N GLU A 3 0.85 13.37 16.64
CA GLU A 3 -0.01 13.66 15.47
C GLU A 3 0.79 14.21 14.28
N ASP A 4 1.77 15.09 14.52
CA ASP A 4 2.64 15.61 13.47
C ASP A 4 3.43 14.51 12.76
N VAL A 5 3.96 13.55 13.53
CA VAL A 5 4.69 12.40 12.98
C VAL A 5 3.74 11.51 12.20
N ALA A 6 2.54 11.23 12.71
CA ALA A 6 1.53 10.44 12.01
C ALA A 6 1.17 11.08 10.66
N LEU A 7 0.93 12.39 10.60
CA LEU A 7 0.60 13.09 9.36
C LEU A 7 1.69 12.97 8.29
N VAL A 8 2.97 12.84 8.67
CA VAL A 8 4.05 12.57 7.71
C VAL A 8 3.87 11.21 7.03
N TRP A 9 3.40 10.18 7.75
CA TRP A 9 3.10 8.87 7.15
C TRP A 9 2.00 8.95 6.12
N LEU A 10 0.91 9.67 6.41
CA LEU A 10 -0.19 9.85 5.46
C LEU A 10 0.26 10.65 4.23
N LYS A 11 1.00 11.74 4.41
CA LYS A 11 1.56 12.53 3.29
C LYS A 11 2.49 11.69 2.41
N GLN A 12 3.31 10.83 3.01
CA GLN A 12 4.17 9.93 2.25
C GLN A 12 3.35 8.89 1.49
N ALA A 13 2.30 8.33 2.10
CA ALA A 13 1.38 7.40 1.41
C ALA A 13 0.74 8.05 0.18
N GLU A 14 0.28 9.29 0.29
CA GLU A 14 -0.29 10.04 -0.84
C GLU A 14 0.76 10.31 -1.93
N ARG A 15 2.00 10.60 -1.54
CA ARG A 15 3.10 10.79 -2.49
C ARG A 15 3.45 9.50 -3.21
N ASP A 16 3.44 8.37 -2.52
CA ASP A 16 3.67 7.05 -3.09
C ASP A 16 2.56 6.68 -4.08
N LEU A 17 1.29 6.93 -3.75
CA LEU A 17 0.18 6.72 -4.68
C LEU A 17 0.30 7.61 -5.94
N LYS A 18 0.74 8.87 -5.79
CA LYS A 18 1.02 9.74 -6.93
C LYS A 18 2.14 9.17 -7.81
N SER A 19 3.21 8.67 -7.20
CA SER A 19 4.31 8.04 -7.92
C SER A 19 3.87 6.74 -8.60
N ALA A 20 3.03 5.91 -7.95
CA ALA A 20 2.45 4.71 -8.54
C ALA A 20 1.65 5.05 -9.81
N ASN A 21 0.83 6.09 -9.76
CA ASN A 21 0.09 6.59 -10.92
C ASN A 21 1.02 7.07 -12.06
N ASN A 22 2.15 7.70 -11.73
CA ASN A 22 3.12 8.12 -12.74
C ASN A 22 3.82 6.91 -13.38
N SER A 23 4.22 5.92 -12.57
CA SER A 23 4.82 4.66 -13.03
C SER A 23 3.86 3.87 -13.94
N TYR A 24 2.57 3.88 -13.62
CA TYR A 24 1.59 3.23 -14.47
C TYR A 24 1.50 3.88 -15.85
N LYS A 25 1.58 5.22 -15.91
CA LYS A 25 1.58 5.98 -17.17
C LYS A 25 2.85 5.74 -17.99
N SER A 26 4.00 5.56 -17.34
CA SER A 26 5.26 5.19 -18.01
C SER A 26 5.31 3.70 -18.39
N LYS A 27 4.30 2.91 -18.01
CA LYS A 27 4.20 1.45 -18.19
C LYS A 27 5.16 0.64 -17.32
N ASP A 28 5.70 1.25 -16.26
CA ASP A 28 6.46 0.59 -15.22
C ASP A 28 5.51 -0.08 -14.22
N TYR A 29 4.83 -1.12 -14.69
CA TYR A 29 3.74 -1.77 -13.95
C TYR A 29 4.23 -2.42 -12.64
N TYR A 30 5.41 -3.03 -12.63
CA TYR A 30 5.98 -3.59 -11.41
C TYR A 30 6.28 -2.51 -10.35
N VAL A 31 6.78 -1.34 -10.77
CA VAL A 31 7.00 -0.18 -9.87
C VAL A 31 5.68 0.34 -9.33
N THR A 32 4.65 0.37 -10.18
CA THR A 32 3.28 0.73 -9.77
C THR A 32 2.81 -0.18 -8.64
N ALA A 33 2.95 -1.50 -8.82
CA ALA A 33 2.55 -2.49 -7.82
C ALA A 33 3.31 -2.33 -6.49
N LEU A 34 4.63 -2.12 -6.54
CA LEU A 34 5.46 -1.87 -5.35
C LEU A 34 5.02 -0.62 -4.59
N LEU A 35 4.81 0.49 -5.30
CA LEU A 35 4.39 1.75 -4.70
C LEU A 35 2.96 1.68 -4.17
N CYS A 36 2.07 0.91 -4.79
CA CYS A 36 0.73 0.63 -4.28
C CYS A 36 0.76 -0.05 -2.91
N GLN A 37 1.56 -1.11 -2.74
CA GLN A 37 1.72 -1.78 -1.44
C GLN A 37 2.28 -0.80 -0.38
N GLN A 38 3.32 -0.04 -0.73
CA GLN A 38 3.94 0.94 0.18
C GLN A 38 2.99 2.06 0.61
N ALA A 39 2.21 2.58 -0.35
CA ALA A 39 1.22 3.61 -0.10
C ALA A 39 0.14 3.11 0.88
N ALA A 40 -0.42 1.92 0.64
CA ALA A 40 -1.38 1.30 1.54
C ALA A 40 -0.77 1.05 2.93
N GLU A 41 0.45 0.51 3.01
CA GLU A 41 1.16 0.25 4.28
C GLU A 41 1.27 1.52 5.14
N LYS A 42 1.75 2.60 4.53
CA LYS A 42 1.98 3.87 5.24
C LYS A 42 0.66 4.52 5.66
N ALA A 43 -0.39 4.42 4.85
CA ALA A 43 -1.72 4.91 5.20
C ALA A 43 -2.33 4.12 6.37
N LEU A 44 -2.19 2.79 6.41
CA LEU A 44 -2.66 1.98 7.54
C LEU A 44 -1.85 2.24 8.81
N LYS A 45 -0.52 2.40 8.68
CA LYS A 45 0.38 2.76 9.79
C LYS A 45 0.04 4.13 10.37
N TYR A 46 -0.39 5.09 9.56
CA TYR A 46 -0.90 6.37 10.05
C TYR A 46 -2.02 6.18 11.08
N LEU A 47 -3.09 5.43 10.75
CA LEU A 47 -4.18 5.17 11.70
C LEU A 47 -3.71 4.38 12.92
N TYR A 48 -2.81 3.42 12.72
CA TYR A 48 -2.27 2.67 13.85
C TYR A 48 -1.53 3.59 14.83
N ILE A 49 -0.72 4.53 14.32
CA ILE A 49 -0.01 5.51 15.15
C ILE A 49 -1.00 6.43 15.86
N CYS A 50 -2.02 6.95 15.17
CA CYS A 50 -3.08 7.77 15.79
C CYS A 50 -3.76 7.04 16.94
N ASN A 51 -4.04 5.74 16.78
CA ASN A 51 -4.78 4.94 17.77
C ASN A 51 -3.90 4.46 18.95
N ASN A 52 -2.59 4.30 18.74
CA ASN A 52 -1.72 3.59 19.71
C ASN A 52 -0.50 4.40 20.16
N ASN A 53 -0.27 5.59 19.61
CA ASN A 53 0.92 6.43 19.84
C ASN A 53 2.26 5.68 19.66
N LYS A 54 2.30 4.66 18.80
CA LYS A 54 3.50 3.88 18.50
C LYS A 54 3.49 3.35 17.07
N LEU A 55 4.67 3.07 16.52
CA LEU A 55 4.82 2.41 15.23
C LEU A 55 4.80 0.89 15.39
N ILE A 56 3.95 0.22 14.63
CA ILE A 56 4.00 -1.23 14.44
C ILE A 56 5.03 -1.59 13.36
N ARG A 57 5.90 -2.55 13.66
CA ARG A 57 6.97 -3.00 12.74
C ARG A 57 6.56 -4.27 12.00
N THR A 58 5.61 -4.12 11.08
CA THR A 58 5.20 -5.16 10.13
C THR A 58 5.00 -4.56 8.75
N HIS A 59 5.07 -5.41 7.72
CA HIS A 59 4.72 -5.08 6.33
C HIS A 59 3.45 -5.81 5.87
N ASP A 60 2.88 -6.65 6.74
CA ASP A 60 1.64 -7.36 6.46
C ASP A 60 0.44 -6.40 6.56
N LEU A 61 -0.11 -6.05 5.40
CA LEU A 61 -1.26 -5.16 5.29
C LEU A 61 -2.52 -5.74 5.93
N VAL A 62 -2.71 -7.06 5.87
CA VAL A 62 -3.88 -7.74 6.46
C VAL A 62 -3.78 -7.67 7.98
N GLN A 63 -2.58 -7.91 8.53
CA GLN A 63 -2.34 -7.72 9.96
C GLN A 63 -2.62 -6.29 10.38
N LEU A 64 -2.05 -5.29 9.68
CA LEU A 64 -2.27 -3.87 9.95
C LEU A 64 -3.75 -3.50 9.95
N ALA A 65 -4.49 -3.92 8.92
CA ALA A 65 -5.92 -3.63 8.77
C ALA A 65 -6.75 -4.24 9.91
N LYS A 66 -6.41 -5.44 10.38
CA LYS A 66 -7.08 -6.09 11.53
C LYS A 66 -6.80 -5.35 12.84
N GLU A 67 -5.55 -4.96 13.08
CA GLU A 67 -5.14 -4.23 14.28
C GLU A 67 -5.89 -2.89 14.43
N ILE A 68 -6.14 -2.20 13.32
CA ILE A 68 -6.92 -0.94 13.31
C ILE A 68 -8.43 -1.17 13.15
N LYS A 69 -8.89 -2.43 13.22
CA LYS A 69 -10.31 -2.83 13.10
C LYS A 69 -10.98 -2.31 11.81
N ALA A 70 -10.25 -2.32 10.70
CA ALA A 70 -10.77 -1.92 9.40
C ALA A 70 -11.95 -2.83 8.97
N PRO A 71 -12.90 -2.30 8.17
CA PRO A 71 -14.00 -3.11 7.66
C PRO A 71 -13.49 -4.21 6.73
N LEU A 72 -14.28 -5.27 6.57
CA LEU A 72 -13.91 -6.47 5.80
C LEU A 72 -13.47 -6.17 4.36
N GLU A 73 -14.06 -5.16 3.72
CA GLU A 73 -13.70 -4.72 2.38
C GLU A 73 -12.25 -4.22 2.30
N ILE A 74 -11.82 -3.43 3.28
CA ILE A 74 -10.45 -2.91 3.36
C ILE A 74 -9.47 -4.03 3.65
N ILE A 75 -9.84 -4.98 4.52
CA ILE A 75 -9.03 -6.19 4.78
C ILE A 75 -8.84 -7.00 3.48
N LYS A 76 -9.89 -7.15 2.66
CA LYS A 76 -9.80 -7.84 1.36
C LYS A 76 -8.86 -7.09 0.40
N ASN A 77 -8.97 -5.77 0.31
CA ASN A 77 -8.07 -4.95 -0.50
C ASN A 77 -6.60 -5.10 -0.05
N CYS A 78 -6.36 -5.13 1.26
CA CYS A 78 -5.03 -5.38 1.83
C CYS A 78 -4.49 -6.76 1.46
N SER A 79 -5.34 -7.79 1.47
CA SER A 79 -4.96 -9.14 1.05
C SER A 79 -4.56 -9.21 -0.43
N THR A 80 -5.18 -8.41 -1.29
CA THR A 80 -4.80 -8.29 -2.72
C THR A 80 -3.44 -7.61 -2.90
N LEU A 81 -3.13 -6.60 -2.06
CA LEU A 81 -1.90 -5.81 -2.16
C LEU A 81 -0.68 -6.49 -1.51
N ASN A 82 -0.88 -7.39 -0.55
CA ASN A 82 0.18 -8.01 0.27
C ASN A 82 1.22 -8.83 -0.53
N PRO A 83 0.82 -9.71 -1.47
CA PRO A 83 1.76 -10.65 -2.11
C PRO A 83 2.82 -9.98 -3.00
N ILE A 84 2.51 -8.80 -3.54
CA ILE A 84 3.34 -8.08 -4.51
C ILE A 84 4.76 -7.85 -4.00
N TYR A 85 4.89 -7.53 -2.71
CA TYR A 85 6.20 -7.27 -2.13
C TYR A 85 7.13 -8.46 -2.32
N VAL A 86 6.64 -9.70 -2.29
CA VAL A 86 7.47 -10.90 -2.47
C VAL A 86 7.67 -11.22 -3.95
N GLU A 87 6.63 -11.12 -4.77
CA GLU A 87 6.62 -11.67 -6.13
C GLU A 87 7.52 -10.93 -7.14
N VAL A 88 7.81 -9.64 -6.92
CA VAL A 88 8.48 -8.78 -7.92
C VAL A 88 9.90 -8.36 -7.54
N ARG A 89 10.46 -8.85 -6.42
CA ARG A 89 11.73 -8.32 -5.86
C ARG A 89 12.99 -9.04 -6.28
N TYR A 90 12.96 -10.37 -6.46
CA TYR A 90 14.15 -11.14 -6.75
C TYR A 90 13.96 -11.99 -8.01
N PRO A 91 14.92 -11.95 -8.96
CA PRO A 91 14.97 -12.93 -10.05
C PRO A 91 15.44 -14.25 -9.45
N GLU A 92 14.50 -15.06 -8.97
CA GLU A 92 14.77 -16.42 -8.46
C GLU A 92 14.76 -17.48 -9.58
N ASP A 93 14.20 -17.13 -10.74
CA ASP A 93 14.07 -17.97 -11.93
C ASP A 93 14.53 -17.22 -13.20
N THR A 94 14.39 -17.85 -14.38
CA THR A 94 14.71 -17.26 -15.68
C THR A 94 13.83 -16.07 -16.07
N ASP A 95 12.67 -15.92 -15.43
CA ASP A 95 11.70 -14.87 -15.74
C ASP A 95 12.01 -13.58 -14.99
N LEU A 96 11.97 -12.45 -15.69
CA LEU A 96 12.13 -11.14 -15.09
C LEU A 96 10.93 -10.85 -14.16
N PRO A 97 11.14 -10.61 -12.85
CA PRO A 97 10.04 -10.36 -11.91
C PRO A 97 9.18 -9.15 -12.29
N ALA A 98 9.75 -8.19 -13.03
CA ALA A 98 9.04 -7.03 -13.54
C ALA A 98 7.93 -7.40 -14.53
N ASP A 99 8.07 -8.51 -15.25
CA ASP A 99 7.10 -8.96 -16.27
C ASP A 99 5.90 -9.70 -15.67
N LYS A 100 5.96 -10.04 -14.37
CA LYS A 100 4.84 -10.67 -13.65
C LYS A 100 3.66 -9.74 -13.42
N VAL A 101 3.87 -8.43 -13.57
CA VAL A 101 2.82 -7.42 -13.40
C VAL A 101 2.49 -6.80 -14.75
N ASP A 102 1.34 -7.18 -15.29
CA ASP A 102 0.80 -6.53 -16.47
C ASP A 102 0.01 -5.25 -16.13
N ASN A 103 -0.44 -4.57 -17.17
CA ASN A 103 -1.29 -3.39 -17.06
C ASN A 103 -2.55 -3.63 -16.20
N LYS A 104 -3.26 -4.75 -16.42
CA LYS A 104 -4.53 -5.03 -15.74
C LYS A 104 -4.30 -5.23 -14.24
N ILE A 105 -3.25 -5.96 -13.87
CA ILE A 105 -2.83 -6.15 -12.49
C ILE A 105 -2.48 -4.79 -11.89
N ALA A 106 -1.59 -4.01 -12.51
CA ALA A 106 -1.20 -2.70 -11.99
C ALA A 106 -2.39 -1.75 -11.78
N LEU A 107 -3.33 -1.69 -12.73
CA LEU A 107 -4.55 -0.89 -12.60
C LEU A 107 -5.46 -1.38 -11.47
N HIS A 108 -5.60 -2.69 -11.31
CA HIS A 108 -6.37 -3.27 -10.22
C HIS A 108 -5.80 -2.86 -8.87
N LEU A 109 -4.47 -2.95 -8.71
CA LEU A 109 -3.77 -2.60 -7.48
C LEU A 109 -3.84 -1.10 -7.16
N LEU A 110 -3.76 -0.24 -8.18
CA LEU A 110 -3.98 1.20 -8.02
C LEU A 110 -5.35 1.49 -7.42
N LYS A 111 -6.41 0.92 -7.98
CA LYS A 111 -7.78 1.10 -7.48
C LYS A 111 -7.91 0.64 -6.03
N LYS A 112 -7.33 -0.52 -5.68
CA LYS A 112 -7.35 -1.04 -4.30
C LYS A 112 -6.60 -0.15 -3.33
N THR A 113 -5.48 0.42 -3.76
CA THR A 113 -4.71 1.37 -2.95
C THR A 113 -5.47 2.68 -2.74
N GLU A 114 -6.13 3.19 -3.77
CA GLU A 114 -7.00 4.38 -3.69
C GLU A 114 -8.15 4.16 -2.70
N GLU A 115 -8.84 3.02 -2.79
CA GLU A 115 -9.91 2.64 -1.85
C GLU A 115 -9.39 2.62 -0.39
N VAL A 116 -8.20 2.06 -0.14
CA VAL A 116 -7.57 2.05 1.19
C VAL A 116 -7.26 3.46 1.68
N ILE A 117 -6.63 4.30 0.85
CA ILE A 117 -6.26 5.67 1.23
C ILE A 117 -7.51 6.53 1.48
N VAL A 118 -8.54 6.43 0.63
CA VAL A 118 -9.81 7.14 0.81
C VAL A 118 -10.48 6.74 2.12
N TRP A 119 -10.50 5.45 2.43
CA TRP A 119 -11.06 4.98 3.71
C TRP A 119 -10.27 5.51 4.91
N VAL A 120 -8.93 5.44 4.86
CA VAL A 120 -8.04 5.96 5.91
C VAL A 120 -8.31 7.44 6.19
N ARG A 121 -8.43 8.25 5.12
CA ARG A 121 -8.71 9.69 5.23
C ARG A 121 -10.07 10.02 5.85
N LYS A 122 -11.03 9.09 5.82
CA LYS A 122 -12.36 9.28 6.44
C LYS A 122 -12.39 8.93 7.93
N GLN A 123 -11.31 8.35 8.48
CA GLN A 123 -11.25 7.98 9.90
C GLN A 123 -10.70 9.10 10.80
N ASN A 124 -10.33 10.25 10.23
CA ASN A 124 -9.89 11.45 10.94
C ASN A 124 -10.60 12.68 10.39
#